data_AF-J3GHF4-F1
#
_entry.id   AF-J3GHF4-F1
#
_cell.length_a   1.000
_cell.length_b   1.000
_cell.length_c   1.000
_cell.angle_alpha   90.00
_cell.angle_beta   90.00
_cell.angle_gamma   90.00
#
_symmetry.space_group_name_H-M   'P 1'
#
loop_
_entity.id
_entity.type
_entity.pdbx_description
1 polymer ?
#
loop_
_entity_poly.entity_id
_entity_poly.type
_entity_poly.pdbx_seq_one_letter_code
_entity_poly.pdbx_strand_id
1 'polypeptide(L)'
;MAAVPTSDFGRSLVLANQNLMTISDGSGCKWLVSKSVIDDNDPSLSFAATPAMPCGVSGYAEGTFDKLRWAVPNTYRGDTWSKTTVHPSGLMFNQALVPAVKGKALSFLSSRADQALFQVGELPARGMKVYLAFERPNYRVLSPFSSDPYYVVITADEAFALDAVELKRAVVEVYQLVKATSPTTVGLSNLFFAKNFGALYPEGYASETKDNILKTRMGESRGEFYFDARQGNNYALRREELRLREARRLQQELAETHTRVLRRYEQIKTGMKDYEGRETEALAQMAGIKVSFGAPIAMFNPSSSKTAVPMMIHVTGKSGDFYEIDFPRKGRVQTDAELENQWYVMPAANMTPYLPLEDGRAVPTFRVYPVAGAEACKQDHCADRVSFGAVLAKEFPNAGIDFSWTPEVSQQYLDAWQQASAQIQ
;
A
#
# COMPACT_ATOMS: atom_id res chain seq x y z
N MET A 1 -2.05 -32.71 -10.69
CA MET A 1 -2.42 -33.76 -9.73
C MET A 1 -3.59 -33.23 -8.92
N ALA A 2 -4.75 -33.89 -8.96
CA ALA A 2 -5.88 -33.52 -8.12
C ALA A 2 -5.49 -33.74 -6.64
N ALA A 3 -5.78 -32.78 -5.77
CA ALA A 3 -5.59 -32.96 -4.34
C ALA A 3 -6.39 -34.20 -3.89
N VAL A 4 -5.71 -35.14 -3.23
CA VAL A 4 -6.37 -36.28 -2.58
C VAL A 4 -7.39 -35.69 -1.60
N PRO A 5 -8.69 -36.04 -1.69
CA PRO A 5 -9.66 -35.56 -0.72
C PRO A 5 -9.13 -35.89 0.67
N THR A 6 -9.09 -34.92 1.58
CA THR A 6 -8.94 -35.23 3.00
C THR A 6 -9.99 -36.28 3.33
N SER A 7 -9.65 -37.26 4.16
CA SER A 7 -10.57 -38.36 4.51
C SER A 7 -11.90 -37.87 5.11
N ASP A 8 -12.03 -36.58 5.43
CA ASP A 8 -13.19 -35.92 6.01
C ASP A 8 -13.94 -34.95 5.06
N PHE A 9 -13.53 -34.78 3.80
CA PHE A 9 -14.12 -33.84 2.83
C PHE A 9 -14.23 -32.37 3.31
N GLY A 10 -13.38 -31.95 4.25
CA GLY A 10 -13.39 -30.62 4.86
C GLY A 10 -14.35 -30.47 6.04
N ARG A 11 -14.83 -31.57 6.63
CA ARG A 11 -15.66 -31.56 7.85
C ARG A 11 -14.98 -30.84 9.02
N SER A 12 -13.67 -30.95 9.16
CA SER A 12 -12.88 -30.20 10.14
C SER A 12 -13.10 -28.68 10.07
N LEU A 13 -13.24 -28.11 8.86
CA LEU A 13 -13.57 -26.69 8.68
C LEU A 13 -14.97 -26.36 9.21
N VAL A 14 -15.92 -27.27 9.01
CA VAL A 14 -17.31 -27.10 9.46
C VAL A 14 -17.39 -27.20 10.99
N LEU A 15 -16.66 -28.15 11.59
CA LEU A 15 -16.61 -28.34 13.05
C LEU A 15 -15.87 -27.20 13.77
N ALA A 16 -14.88 -26.59 13.12
CA ALA A 16 -14.19 -25.42 13.66
C ALA A 16 -15.02 -24.13 13.56
N ASN A 17 -16.12 -24.12 12.81
CA ASN A 17 -16.92 -22.92 12.60
C ASN A 17 -17.73 -22.56 13.86
N GLN A 18 -17.52 -21.34 14.36
CA GLN A 18 -18.13 -20.90 15.62
C GLN A 18 -19.65 -20.75 15.57
N ASN A 19 -20.26 -20.63 14.39
CA ASN A 19 -21.71 -20.49 14.23
C ASN A 19 -22.43 -21.83 14.03
N LEU A 20 -21.70 -22.95 13.97
CA LEU A 20 -22.27 -24.28 13.83
C LEU A 20 -22.09 -25.07 15.13
N MET A 21 -23.00 -26.01 15.36
CA MET A 21 -22.93 -26.97 16.45
C MET A 21 -23.37 -28.35 16.00
N THR A 22 -22.88 -29.36 16.74
CA THR A 22 -23.26 -30.75 16.52
C THR A 22 -24.41 -31.11 17.45
N ILE A 23 -25.45 -31.74 16.91
CA ILE A 23 -26.56 -32.35 17.65
C ILE A 23 -26.63 -33.84 17.30
N SER A 24 -27.26 -34.65 18.16
CA SER A 24 -27.55 -36.05 17.84
C SER A 24 -29.05 -36.27 17.70
N ASP A 25 -29.48 -36.99 16.67
CA ASP A 25 -30.88 -37.40 16.53
C ASP A 25 -31.22 -38.61 17.42
N GLY A 26 -32.49 -39.02 17.41
CA GLY A 26 -32.97 -40.17 18.19
C GLY A 26 -32.36 -41.52 17.78
N SER A 27 -31.66 -41.60 16.64
CA SER A 27 -30.91 -42.77 16.20
C SER A 27 -29.42 -42.72 16.57
N GLY A 28 -28.98 -41.64 17.24
CA GLY A 28 -27.59 -41.39 17.61
C GLY A 28 -26.77 -40.71 16.50
N CYS A 29 -27.42 -40.23 15.44
CA CYS A 29 -26.72 -39.63 14.31
C CYS A 29 -26.36 -38.18 14.51
N LYS A 30 -25.11 -37.81 14.20
CA LYS A 30 -24.64 -36.45 14.35
C LYS A 30 -25.03 -35.57 13.17
N TRP A 31 -25.68 -34.45 13.47
CA TRP A 31 -26.06 -33.41 12.50
C TRP A 31 -25.38 -32.10 12.84
N LEU A 32 -25.06 -31.33 11.81
CA LEU A 32 -24.53 -29.97 11.96
C LEU A 32 -25.63 -28.96 11.69
N VAL A 33 -25.93 -28.14 12.69
CA VAL A 33 -26.97 -27.11 12.63
C VAL A 33 -26.41 -25.77 13.10
N SER A 34 -27.09 -24.69 12.75
CA SER A 34 -26.74 -23.35 13.24
C SER A 34 -26.95 -23.26 14.75
N LYS A 35 -26.04 -22.60 15.47
CA LYS A 35 -26.23 -22.29 16.90
C LYS A 35 -27.46 -21.43 17.16
N SER A 36 -27.83 -20.57 16.21
CA SER A 36 -29.05 -19.75 16.28
C SER A 36 -30.35 -20.54 16.37
N VAL A 37 -30.30 -21.85 16.17
CA VAL A 37 -31.48 -22.73 16.27
C VAL A 37 -31.87 -22.94 17.74
N ILE A 38 -30.91 -22.99 18.65
CA ILE A 38 -31.10 -23.31 20.07
C ILE A 38 -30.79 -22.05 20.88
N ASP A 39 -31.77 -21.56 21.65
CA ASP A 39 -31.55 -20.49 22.62
C ASP A 39 -31.15 -21.11 23.97
N ASP A 40 -30.52 -20.32 24.86
CA ASP A 40 -30.06 -20.80 26.18
C ASP A 40 -31.18 -21.42 27.06
N ASN A 41 -32.45 -21.14 26.75
CA ASN A 41 -33.64 -21.65 27.43
C ASN A 41 -34.28 -22.89 26.77
N ASP A 42 -33.80 -23.33 25.61
CA ASP A 42 -34.35 -24.45 24.83
C ASP A 42 -33.39 -25.67 24.88
N PRO A 43 -33.48 -26.56 25.88
CA PRO A 43 -32.46 -27.57 26.15
C PRO A 43 -32.45 -28.77 25.17
N SER A 44 -33.38 -28.82 24.21
CA SER A 44 -33.51 -29.98 23.33
C SER A 44 -34.03 -29.62 21.93
N LEU A 45 -33.53 -30.33 20.93
CA LEU A 45 -33.98 -30.22 19.54
C LEU A 45 -34.40 -31.60 19.03
N SER A 46 -35.58 -31.70 18.45
CA SER A 46 -36.05 -32.88 17.74
C SER A 46 -35.63 -32.79 16.28
N PHE A 47 -34.89 -33.79 15.79
CA PHE A 47 -34.48 -33.89 14.39
C PHE A 47 -34.99 -35.19 13.79
N ALA A 48 -35.62 -35.13 12.61
CA ALA A 48 -36.18 -36.28 11.93
C ALA A 48 -35.90 -36.22 10.43
N ALA A 49 -35.62 -37.36 9.82
CA ALA A 49 -35.29 -37.50 8.41
C ALA A 49 -36.15 -38.58 7.74
N THR A 50 -36.48 -38.38 6.47
CA THR A 50 -37.17 -39.35 5.61
C THR A 50 -36.41 -39.52 4.31
N PRO A 51 -36.00 -40.74 3.92
CA PRO A 51 -36.02 -41.95 4.76
C PRO A 51 -35.12 -41.80 5.99
N ALA A 52 -35.40 -42.55 7.06
CA ALA A 52 -34.47 -42.65 8.17
C ALA A 52 -33.24 -43.43 7.68
N MET A 53 -32.11 -42.76 7.50
CA MET A 53 -30.86 -43.40 7.08
C MET A 53 -29.91 -43.61 8.26
N PRO A 54 -29.20 -44.74 8.31
CA PRO A 54 -28.14 -44.94 9.30
C PRO A 54 -27.01 -43.94 9.05
N CYS A 55 -26.27 -43.59 10.10
CA CYS A 55 -25.12 -42.72 9.99
C CYS A 55 -24.06 -43.28 9.06
N GLY A 56 -23.35 -42.39 8.37
CA GLY A 56 -22.13 -42.76 7.66
C GLY A 56 -21.08 -43.31 8.62
N VAL A 57 -20.01 -43.87 8.08
CA VAL A 57 -18.87 -44.44 8.85
C VAL A 57 -18.25 -43.41 9.80
N SER A 58 -18.43 -42.12 9.50
CA SER A 58 -17.98 -40.99 10.32
C SER A 58 -18.83 -40.73 11.58
N GLY A 59 -19.98 -41.38 11.72
CA GLY A 59 -20.99 -41.09 12.74
C GLY A 59 -21.83 -39.84 12.46
N TYR A 60 -21.62 -39.17 11.31
CA TYR A 60 -22.43 -38.03 10.86
C TYR A 60 -23.47 -38.48 9.84
N ALA A 61 -24.58 -37.74 9.78
CA ALA A 61 -25.57 -37.90 8.74
C ALA A 61 -25.00 -37.48 7.38
N GLU A 62 -25.16 -38.33 6.38
CA GLU A 62 -24.66 -38.14 5.01
C GLU A 62 -25.68 -38.76 4.03
N GLY A 63 -25.83 -38.16 2.84
CA GLY A 63 -26.71 -38.71 1.79
C GLY A 63 -27.96 -37.89 1.51
N THR A 64 -28.87 -38.45 0.71
CA THR A 64 -30.03 -37.75 0.13
C THR A 64 -31.33 -38.08 0.85
N PHE A 65 -32.04 -37.05 1.30
CA PHE A 65 -33.26 -37.14 2.07
C PHE A 65 -34.41 -36.44 1.35
N ASP A 66 -35.57 -37.10 1.30
CA ASP A 66 -36.80 -36.52 0.77
C ASP A 66 -37.31 -35.40 1.68
N LYS A 67 -37.17 -35.57 2.99
CA LYS A 67 -37.63 -34.62 4.00
C LYS A 67 -36.72 -34.62 5.22
N LEU A 68 -36.25 -33.44 5.63
CA LEU A 68 -35.60 -33.19 6.91
C LEU A 68 -36.48 -32.25 7.71
N ARG A 69 -36.78 -32.59 8.96
CA ARG A 69 -37.59 -31.77 9.85
C ARG A 69 -36.84 -31.56 11.16
N TRP A 70 -36.77 -30.32 11.60
CA TRP A 70 -36.34 -30.00 12.95
C TRP A 70 -37.44 -29.23 13.68
N ALA A 71 -37.53 -29.43 14.99
CA ALA A 71 -38.45 -28.68 15.85
C ALA A 71 -37.86 -28.58 17.25
N VAL A 72 -38.11 -27.46 17.92
CA VAL A 72 -37.87 -27.34 19.37
C VAL A 72 -39.13 -27.84 20.09
N PRO A 73 -39.05 -28.92 20.88
CA PRO A 73 -40.21 -29.49 21.57
C PRO A 73 -40.97 -28.44 22.39
N ASN A 74 -42.30 -28.54 22.41
CA ASN A 74 -43.20 -27.62 23.12
C ASN A 74 -43.16 -26.15 22.65
N THR A 75 -42.63 -25.87 21.46
CA THR A 75 -42.67 -24.55 20.83
C THR A 75 -43.21 -24.62 19.41
N TYR A 76 -43.51 -23.47 18.80
CA TYR A 76 -43.83 -23.37 17.37
C TYR A 76 -42.59 -23.30 16.47
N ARG A 77 -41.38 -23.30 17.05
CA ARG A 77 -40.12 -23.19 16.31
C ARG A 77 -39.80 -24.52 15.65
N GLY A 78 -39.64 -24.49 14.34
CA GLY A 78 -39.24 -25.63 13.55
C GLY A 78 -39.25 -25.29 12.07
N ASP A 79 -38.63 -26.14 11.27
CA ASP A 79 -38.67 -26.04 9.82
C ASP A 79 -38.68 -27.42 9.20
N THR A 80 -39.06 -27.47 7.93
CA THR A 80 -39.07 -28.68 7.13
C THR A 80 -38.44 -28.38 5.78
N TRP A 81 -37.32 -29.05 5.51
CA TRP A 81 -36.62 -28.97 4.24
C TRP A 81 -36.93 -30.22 3.42
N SER A 82 -37.24 -30.02 2.14
CA SER A 82 -37.54 -31.12 1.22
C SER A 82 -36.39 -31.30 0.23
N LYS A 83 -36.19 -32.52 -0.28
CA LYS A 83 -35.16 -32.84 -1.29
C LYS A 83 -33.78 -32.29 -0.89
N THR A 84 -33.34 -32.65 0.30
CA THR A 84 -32.07 -32.16 0.86
C THR A 84 -31.01 -33.25 0.80
N THR A 85 -29.78 -32.89 0.46
CA THR A 85 -28.64 -33.80 0.51
C THR A 85 -27.61 -33.27 1.49
N VAL A 86 -27.14 -34.13 2.38
CA VAL A 86 -26.05 -33.82 3.31
C VAL A 86 -24.74 -34.29 2.69
N HIS A 87 -23.88 -33.32 2.37
CA HIS A 87 -22.54 -33.57 1.86
C HIS A 87 -21.67 -34.22 2.96
N PRO A 88 -20.66 -35.05 2.65
CA PRO A 88 -19.77 -35.61 3.68
C PRO A 88 -19.13 -34.58 4.62
N SER A 89 -18.94 -33.32 4.20
CA SER A 89 -18.52 -32.25 5.12
C SER A 89 -19.53 -31.93 6.24
N GLY A 90 -20.77 -32.42 6.14
CA GLY A 90 -21.90 -32.16 7.02
C GLY A 90 -22.75 -30.95 6.63
N LEU A 91 -22.38 -30.23 5.55
CA LEU A 91 -23.19 -29.15 5.00
C LEU A 91 -24.38 -29.69 4.20
N MET A 92 -25.52 -29.00 4.29
CA MET A 92 -26.76 -29.39 3.62
C MET A 92 -26.96 -28.60 2.33
N PHE A 93 -27.37 -29.28 1.27
CA PHE A 93 -27.65 -28.71 -0.05
C PHE A 93 -29.02 -29.16 -0.55
N ASN A 94 -29.65 -28.38 -1.40
CA ASN A 94 -30.75 -28.88 -2.22
C ASN A 94 -30.22 -30.00 -3.14
N GLN A 95 -31.02 -31.05 -3.33
CA GLN A 95 -30.69 -32.18 -4.19
C GLN A 95 -30.33 -31.77 -5.62
N ALA A 96 -30.88 -30.66 -6.12
CA ALA A 96 -30.53 -30.09 -7.43
C ALA A 96 -29.03 -29.73 -7.55
N LEU A 97 -28.36 -29.43 -6.43
CA LEU A 97 -26.95 -29.02 -6.39
C LEU A 97 -25.99 -30.20 -6.19
N VAL A 98 -26.48 -31.43 -6.05
CA VAL A 98 -25.65 -32.63 -5.83
C VAL A 98 -24.57 -32.78 -6.90
N PRO A 99 -24.85 -32.63 -8.22
CA PRO A 99 -23.80 -32.74 -9.24
C PRO A 99 -22.66 -31.72 -9.07
N ALA A 100 -22.95 -30.56 -8.49
CA ALA A 100 -21.96 -29.50 -8.26
C ALA A 100 -20.99 -29.84 -7.12
N VAL A 101 -21.48 -30.45 -6.03
CA VAL A 101 -20.68 -30.72 -4.81
C VAL A 101 -20.16 -32.16 -4.71
N LYS A 102 -20.75 -33.12 -5.44
CA LYS A 102 -20.40 -34.53 -5.34
C LYS A 102 -18.92 -34.76 -5.63
N GLY A 103 -18.24 -35.44 -4.69
CA GLY A 103 -16.83 -35.80 -4.82
C GLY A 103 -15.84 -34.64 -4.63
N LYS A 104 -16.31 -33.46 -4.21
CA LYS A 104 -15.45 -32.28 -4.01
C LYS A 104 -15.32 -31.98 -2.52
N ALA A 105 -14.11 -31.68 -2.07
CA ALA A 105 -13.88 -31.29 -0.68
C ALA A 105 -14.23 -29.82 -0.47
N LEU A 106 -14.80 -29.51 0.69
CA LEU A 106 -14.98 -28.13 1.14
C LEU A 106 -13.60 -27.51 1.38
N SER A 107 -13.31 -26.38 0.73
CA SER A 107 -12.01 -25.70 0.82
C SER A 107 -12.06 -24.47 1.70
N PHE A 108 -13.23 -23.83 1.82
CA PHE A 108 -13.44 -22.68 2.69
C PHE A 108 -14.91 -22.59 3.12
N LEU A 109 -15.12 -22.11 4.34
CA LEU A 109 -16.42 -21.77 4.90
C LEU A 109 -16.29 -20.41 5.59
N SER A 110 -17.15 -19.44 5.23
CA SER A 110 -17.15 -18.14 5.89
C SER A 110 -17.42 -18.27 7.39
N SER A 111 -16.98 -17.28 8.17
CA SER A 111 -17.23 -17.25 9.63
C SER A 111 -18.72 -17.34 9.95
N ARG A 112 -19.60 -16.77 9.12
CA ARG A 112 -21.08 -16.86 9.24
C ARG A 112 -21.68 -18.16 8.72
N ALA A 113 -20.87 -19.09 8.22
CA ALA A 113 -21.27 -20.35 7.62
C ALA A 113 -22.31 -20.21 6.48
N ASP A 114 -22.30 -19.07 5.78
CA ASP A 114 -23.24 -18.69 4.74
C ASP A 114 -22.64 -18.70 3.34
N GLN A 115 -21.32 -18.82 3.24
CA GLN A 115 -20.56 -18.97 2.00
C GLN A 115 -19.69 -20.21 2.10
N ALA A 116 -19.90 -21.19 1.21
CA ALA A 116 -19.14 -22.43 1.16
C ALA A 116 -18.47 -22.58 -0.21
N LEU A 117 -17.16 -22.80 -0.21
CA LEU A 117 -16.36 -22.87 -1.44
C LEU A 117 -15.76 -24.25 -1.63
N PHE A 118 -15.97 -24.80 -2.83
CA PHE A 118 -15.48 -26.10 -3.24
C PHE A 118 -14.49 -25.92 -4.39
N GLN A 119 -13.26 -26.38 -4.21
CA GLN A 119 -12.26 -26.30 -5.27
C GLN A 119 -12.65 -27.23 -6.42
N VAL A 120 -12.66 -26.68 -7.63
CA VAL A 120 -12.90 -27.45 -8.86
C VAL A 120 -11.61 -27.80 -9.59
N GLY A 121 -10.56 -26.99 -9.43
CA GLY A 121 -9.26 -27.26 -10.01
C GLY A 121 -8.30 -26.09 -9.89
N GLU A 122 -7.19 -26.19 -10.63
CA GLU A 122 -6.12 -25.18 -10.67
C GLU A 122 -5.70 -24.95 -12.12
N LEU A 123 -5.25 -23.73 -12.42
CA LEU A 123 -4.55 -23.36 -13.65
C LEU A 123 -3.11 -23.00 -13.28
N PRO A 124 -2.18 -23.98 -13.23
CA PRO A 124 -0.84 -23.77 -12.69
C PRO A 124 -0.03 -22.71 -13.44
N ALA A 125 -0.17 -22.64 -14.77
CA ALA A 125 0.49 -21.64 -15.61
C ALA A 125 0.13 -20.19 -15.25
N ARG A 126 -1.01 -19.98 -14.56
CA ARG A 126 -1.46 -18.67 -14.08
C ARG A 126 -1.44 -18.53 -12.56
N GLY A 127 -1.02 -19.57 -11.83
CA GLY A 127 -1.10 -19.60 -10.37
C GLY A 127 -2.53 -19.45 -9.82
N MET A 128 -3.55 -19.81 -10.59
CA MET A 128 -4.97 -19.62 -10.23
C MET A 128 -5.57 -20.90 -9.63
N LYS A 129 -6.30 -20.76 -8.53
CA LYS A 129 -7.17 -21.81 -7.98
C LYS A 129 -8.63 -21.44 -8.22
N VAL A 130 -9.41 -22.36 -8.76
CA VAL A 130 -10.80 -22.10 -9.17
C VAL A 130 -11.75 -22.85 -8.25
N TYR A 131 -12.81 -22.17 -7.83
CA TYR A 131 -13.80 -22.64 -6.88
C TYR A 131 -15.22 -22.37 -7.37
N LEU A 132 -16.13 -23.26 -6.98
CA LEU A 132 -17.56 -22.97 -6.96
C LEU A 132 -17.93 -22.48 -5.56
N ALA A 133 -18.53 -21.30 -5.50
CA ALA A 133 -18.99 -20.68 -4.27
C ALA A 133 -20.52 -20.79 -4.17
N PHE A 134 -20.99 -21.31 -3.05
CA PHE A 134 -22.39 -21.45 -2.73
C PHE A 134 -22.75 -20.47 -1.63
N GLU A 135 -23.88 -19.80 -1.79
CA GLU A 135 -24.41 -18.88 -0.81
C GLU A 135 -25.77 -19.35 -0.28
N ARG A 136 -26.03 -19.02 0.98
CA ARG A 136 -27.33 -19.17 1.61
C ARG A 136 -27.64 -17.97 2.50
N PRO A 137 -28.93 -17.71 2.80
CA PRO A 137 -29.30 -16.74 3.81
C PRO A 137 -28.65 -17.08 5.17
N ASN A 138 -28.14 -16.06 5.86
CA ASN A 138 -27.57 -16.17 7.21
C ASN A 138 -28.52 -15.68 8.32
N TYR A 139 -29.74 -15.30 7.95
CA TYR A 139 -30.76 -14.83 8.88
C TYR A 139 -31.52 -16.02 9.47
N ARG A 140 -31.57 -16.10 10.81
CA ARG A 140 -32.21 -17.19 11.58
C ARG A 140 -31.50 -18.54 11.38
N VAL A 141 -32.25 -19.61 11.20
CA VAL A 141 -31.72 -20.97 11.04
C VAL A 141 -31.11 -21.11 9.66
N LEU A 142 -29.86 -21.56 9.60
CA LEU A 142 -29.16 -21.79 8.35
C LEU A 142 -29.84 -22.91 7.56
N SER A 143 -30.55 -22.54 6.50
CA SER A 143 -31.18 -23.48 5.58
C SER A 143 -30.13 -24.23 4.74
N PRO A 144 -30.51 -25.31 4.04
CA PRO A 144 -29.67 -25.90 3.01
C PRO A 144 -29.30 -24.87 1.94
N PHE A 145 -28.08 -24.97 1.41
CA PHE A 145 -27.69 -24.20 0.22
C PHE A 145 -28.61 -24.57 -0.94
N SER A 146 -29.25 -23.57 -1.54
CA SER A 146 -30.30 -23.79 -2.55
C SER A 146 -30.08 -23.03 -3.86
N SER A 147 -29.22 -22.02 -3.85
CA SER A 147 -28.91 -21.20 -5.02
C SER A 147 -27.84 -21.84 -5.89
N ASP A 148 -27.90 -21.58 -7.19
CA ASP A 148 -26.82 -21.93 -8.10
C ASP A 148 -25.50 -21.27 -7.68
N PRO A 149 -24.37 -21.97 -7.82
CA PRO A 149 -23.09 -21.41 -7.43
C PRO A 149 -22.65 -20.27 -8.35
N TYR A 150 -21.71 -19.49 -7.85
CA TYR A 150 -20.94 -18.53 -8.65
C TYR A 150 -19.46 -18.91 -8.63
N TYR A 151 -18.68 -18.26 -9.48
CA TYR A 151 -17.30 -18.63 -9.72
C TYR A 151 -16.35 -17.75 -8.90
N VAL A 152 -15.38 -18.37 -8.23
CA VAL A 152 -14.34 -17.68 -7.48
C VAL A 152 -12.98 -18.19 -7.92
N VAL A 153 -12.06 -17.26 -8.16
CA VAL A 153 -10.68 -17.55 -8.51
C VAL A 153 -9.76 -16.85 -7.54
N ILE A 154 -8.87 -17.62 -6.92
CA ILE A 154 -7.83 -17.09 -6.03
C ILE A 154 -6.49 -17.13 -6.76
N THR A 155 -5.82 -15.98 -6.84
CA THR A 155 -4.49 -15.83 -7.45
C THR A 155 -3.74 -14.63 -6.87
N ALA A 156 -2.43 -14.75 -6.72
CA ALA A 156 -1.58 -13.63 -6.32
C ALA A 156 -1.30 -12.66 -7.47
N ASP A 157 -1.33 -13.14 -8.72
CA ASP A 157 -1.07 -12.35 -9.91
C ASP A 157 -2.32 -11.59 -10.35
N GLU A 158 -2.20 -10.28 -10.51
CA GLU A 158 -3.26 -9.39 -11.00
C GLU A 158 -2.92 -8.72 -12.34
N ALA A 159 -1.75 -8.99 -12.92
CA ALA A 159 -1.28 -8.36 -14.16
C ALA A 159 -2.19 -8.72 -15.35
N PHE A 160 -2.73 -9.95 -15.38
CA PHE A 160 -3.69 -10.39 -16.39
C PHE A 160 -4.94 -9.50 -16.46
N ALA A 161 -5.31 -8.83 -15.36
CA ALA A 161 -6.49 -7.98 -15.30
C ALA A 161 -6.24 -6.57 -15.88
N LEU A 162 -4.99 -6.19 -16.14
CA LEU A 162 -4.63 -4.89 -16.71
C LEU A 162 -4.76 -4.87 -18.24
N ASP A 163 -4.72 -6.04 -18.89
CA ASP A 163 -4.86 -6.20 -20.33
C ASP A 163 -6.15 -6.95 -20.68
N ALA A 164 -6.94 -6.40 -21.60
CA ALA A 164 -8.24 -6.96 -21.94
C ALA A 164 -8.15 -8.32 -22.69
N VAL A 165 -7.08 -8.55 -23.44
CA VAL A 165 -6.86 -9.80 -24.19
C VAL A 165 -6.46 -10.91 -23.23
N GLU A 166 -5.50 -10.65 -22.34
CA GLU A 166 -5.09 -11.60 -21.29
C GLU A 166 -6.22 -11.86 -20.30
N LEU A 167 -7.01 -10.85 -19.94
CA LEU A 167 -8.20 -11.04 -19.11
C LEU A 167 -9.19 -12.00 -19.77
N LYS A 168 -9.53 -11.78 -21.05
CA LYS A 168 -10.42 -12.68 -21.79
C LYS A 168 -9.87 -14.09 -21.86
N ARG A 169 -8.56 -14.25 -22.08
CA ARG A 169 -7.90 -15.55 -22.14
C ARG A 169 -7.97 -16.28 -20.79
N ALA A 170 -7.67 -15.59 -19.69
CA ALA A 170 -7.77 -16.15 -18.34
C ALA A 170 -9.20 -16.62 -18.01
N VAL A 171 -10.22 -15.80 -18.35
CA VAL A 171 -11.62 -16.17 -18.09
C VAL A 171 -12.06 -17.37 -18.94
N VAL A 172 -11.62 -17.47 -20.21
CA VAL A 172 -11.89 -18.65 -21.03
C VAL A 172 -11.24 -19.91 -20.45
N GLU A 173 -10.01 -19.84 -19.97
CA GLU A 173 -9.34 -20.98 -19.33
C GLU A 173 -10.05 -21.43 -18.04
N VAL A 174 -10.50 -20.47 -17.21
CA VAL A 174 -11.34 -20.74 -16.03
C VAL A 174 -12.65 -21.42 -16.43
N TYR A 175 -13.32 -20.92 -17.46
CA TYR A 175 -14.55 -21.51 -17.97
C TYR A 175 -14.36 -22.94 -18.47
N GLN A 176 -13.31 -23.21 -19.26
CA GLN A 176 -13.04 -24.57 -19.75
C GLN A 176 -12.76 -25.55 -18.61
N LEU A 177 -12.05 -25.11 -17.57
CA LEU A 177 -11.82 -25.91 -16.37
C LEU A 177 -13.15 -26.23 -15.65
N VAL A 178 -14.02 -25.24 -15.46
CA VAL A 178 -15.35 -25.44 -14.84
C VAL A 178 -16.18 -26.39 -15.69
N LYS A 179 -16.22 -26.20 -17.02
CA LYS A 179 -16.98 -27.05 -17.93
C LYS A 179 -16.53 -28.51 -17.90
N ALA A 180 -15.22 -28.75 -17.81
CA ALA A 180 -14.66 -30.10 -17.73
C ALA A 180 -14.93 -30.79 -16.37
N THR A 181 -14.96 -30.03 -15.27
CA THR A 181 -15.00 -30.58 -13.90
C THR A 181 -16.39 -30.54 -13.26
N SER A 182 -17.24 -29.61 -13.69
CA SER A 182 -18.59 -29.35 -13.17
C SER A 182 -19.52 -28.86 -14.29
N PRO A 183 -19.82 -29.69 -15.31
CA PRO A 183 -20.58 -29.27 -16.49
C PRO A 183 -22.00 -28.79 -16.18
N THR A 184 -22.58 -29.19 -15.05
CA THR A 184 -23.93 -28.76 -14.63
C THR A 184 -23.96 -27.35 -14.05
N THR A 185 -22.81 -26.71 -13.83
CA THR A 185 -22.70 -25.39 -13.21
C THR A 185 -22.12 -24.36 -14.16
N VAL A 186 -22.30 -24.51 -15.47
CA VAL A 186 -21.73 -23.61 -16.49
C VAL A 186 -22.59 -22.39 -16.80
N GLY A 187 -23.76 -22.24 -16.17
CA GLY A 187 -24.68 -21.13 -16.42
C GLY A 187 -24.09 -19.75 -16.13
N LEU A 188 -24.64 -18.71 -16.77
CA LEU A 188 -24.19 -17.32 -16.57
C LEU A 188 -24.35 -16.85 -15.11
N SER A 189 -23.24 -16.72 -14.39
CA SER A 189 -23.19 -16.32 -12.98
C SER A 189 -22.09 -15.30 -12.72
N ASN A 190 -21.98 -14.82 -11.48
CA ASN A 190 -20.91 -13.91 -11.08
C ASN A 190 -19.56 -14.62 -11.09
N LEU A 191 -18.50 -13.89 -11.43
CA LEU A 191 -17.12 -14.34 -11.39
C LEU A 191 -16.30 -13.34 -10.58
N PHE A 192 -15.60 -13.83 -9.57
CA PHE A 192 -14.74 -13.04 -8.70
C PHE A 192 -13.30 -13.53 -8.81
N PHE A 193 -12.37 -12.60 -9.00
CA PHE A 193 -10.93 -12.82 -8.80
C PHE A 193 -10.47 -12.05 -7.59
N ALA A 194 -9.72 -12.70 -6.70
CA ALA A 194 -9.13 -12.08 -5.52
C ALA A 194 -7.81 -12.75 -5.13
N LYS A 195 -7.02 -12.08 -4.30
CA LYS A 195 -5.75 -12.62 -3.79
C LYS A 195 -5.93 -13.68 -2.70
N ASN A 196 -7.04 -13.62 -1.96
CA ASN A 196 -7.37 -14.56 -0.89
C ASN A 196 -8.88 -14.53 -0.60
N PHE A 197 -9.37 -15.49 0.18
CA PHE A 197 -10.79 -15.55 0.56
C PHE A 197 -11.22 -14.43 1.51
N GLY A 198 -10.32 -13.93 2.36
CA GLY A 198 -10.62 -12.84 3.30
C GLY A 198 -11.03 -11.54 2.58
N ALA A 199 -10.49 -11.29 1.39
CA ALA A 199 -10.86 -10.17 0.54
C ALA A 199 -12.34 -10.22 0.07
N LEU A 200 -12.82 -11.42 -0.23
CA LEU A 200 -14.19 -11.65 -0.72
C LEU A 200 -15.18 -11.82 0.44
N TYR A 201 -14.72 -12.40 1.54
CA TYR A 201 -15.53 -12.78 2.70
C TYR A 201 -14.89 -12.28 4.01
N PRO A 202 -14.82 -10.96 4.23
CA PRO A 202 -14.18 -10.38 5.40
C PRO A 202 -14.97 -10.70 6.68
N GLU A 203 -14.26 -10.81 7.80
CA GLU A 203 -14.89 -10.85 9.12
C GLU A 203 -15.31 -9.44 9.54
N GLY A 204 -16.62 -9.18 9.61
CA GLY A 204 -17.18 -7.90 10.05
C GLY A 204 -17.86 -7.10 8.94
N TYR A 205 -17.89 -5.77 9.08
CA TYR A 205 -18.60 -4.85 8.18
C TYR A 205 -17.69 -4.12 7.18
N ALA A 206 -16.37 -4.16 7.37
CA ALA A 206 -15.42 -3.51 6.48
C ALA A 206 -15.00 -4.47 5.37
N SER A 207 -15.38 -4.18 4.12
CA SER A 207 -14.79 -4.85 2.97
C SER A 207 -13.60 -4.04 2.47
N GLU A 208 -12.41 -4.45 2.87
CA GLU A 208 -11.20 -3.95 2.22
C GLU A 208 -11.11 -4.54 0.82
N THR A 209 -11.32 -3.70 -0.19
CA THR A 209 -11.26 -4.11 -1.61
C THR A 209 -9.83 -4.19 -2.16
N LYS A 210 -8.82 -4.01 -1.30
CA LYS A 210 -7.40 -3.99 -1.65
C LYS A 210 -6.95 -5.28 -2.35
N ASP A 211 -7.47 -6.41 -1.89
CA ASP A 211 -7.12 -7.74 -2.39
C ASP A 211 -8.13 -8.29 -3.40
N ASN A 212 -9.17 -7.52 -3.73
CA ASN A 212 -10.05 -7.83 -4.86
C ASN A 212 -9.33 -7.45 -6.15
N ILE A 213 -9.44 -8.30 -7.17
CA ILE A 213 -8.83 -8.09 -8.49
C ILE A 213 -9.91 -7.71 -9.49
N LEU A 214 -10.94 -8.54 -9.64
CA LEU A 214 -12.02 -8.35 -10.62
C LEU A 214 -13.34 -8.94 -10.10
N LYS A 215 -14.45 -8.23 -10.32
CA LYS A 215 -15.82 -8.74 -10.18
C LYS A 215 -16.55 -8.58 -11.50
N THR A 216 -16.93 -9.67 -12.15
CA THR A 216 -17.58 -9.68 -13.47
C THR A 216 -18.56 -10.85 -13.57
N ARG A 217 -18.97 -11.26 -14.77
CA ARG A 217 -19.85 -12.41 -15.02
C ARG A 217 -19.26 -13.30 -16.11
N MET A 218 -19.48 -14.59 -15.98
CA MET A 218 -19.02 -15.63 -16.91
C MET A 218 -20.05 -16.75 -16.99
N GLY A 219 -20.12 -17.46 -18.10
CA GLY A 219 -20.85 -18.72 -18.22
C GLY A 219 -21.59 -18.84 -19.55
N GLU A 220 -22.48 -19.81 -19.66
CA GLU A 220 -23.31 -20.03 -20.83
C GLU A 220 -24.59 -19.19 -20.74
N SER A 221 -24.88 -18.46 -21.82
CA SER A 221 -26.12 -17.75 -22.05
C SER A 221 -26.66 -18.14 -23.42
N ARG A 222 -27.88 -18.68 -23.48
CA ARG A 222 -28.49 -19.21 -24.73
C ARG A 222 -27.63 -20.27 -25.45
N GLY A 223 -26.86 -21.06 -24.70
CA GLY A 223 -26.00 -22.11 -25.23
C GLY A 223 -24.62 -21.64 -25.73
N GLU A 224 -24.32 -20.34 -25.63
CA GLU A 224 -23.03 -19.77 -26.01
C GLU A 224 -22.26 -19.26 -24.80
N PHE A 225 -20.92 -19.33 -24.86
CA PHE A 225 -20.07 -18.75 -23.84
C PHE A 225 -20.18 -17.23 -23.83
N TYR A 226 -20.41 -16.66 -22.65
CA TYR A 226 -20.54 -15.25 -22.40
C TYR A 226 -19.45 -14.76 -21.44
N PHE A 227 -18.75 -13.72 -21.86
CA PHE A 227 -17.88 -12.89 -21.03
C PHE A 227 -17.67 -11.54 -21.72
N ASP A 228 -17.75 -10.44 -20.97
CA ASP A 228 -17.45 -9.09 -21.45
C ASP A 228 -16.40 -8.43 -20.54
N ALA A 229 -15.20 -8.20 -21.08
CA ALA A 229 -14.08 -7.58 -20.37
C ALA A 229 -14.34 -6.13 -19.96
N ARG A 230 -15.31 -5.46 -20.60
CA ARG A 230 -15.71 -4.08 -20.28
C ARG A 230 -16.72 -4.02 -19.15
N GLN A 231 -17.36 -5.14 -18.82
CA GLN A 231 -18.38 -5.22 -17.77
C GLN A 231 -17.80 -5.73 -16.46
N GLY A 232 -18.24 -5.10 -15.38
CA GLY A 232 -17.83 -5.43 -14.02
C GLY A 232 -16.93 -4.38 -13.38
N ASN A 233 -16.42 -4.71 -12.21
CA ASN A 233 -15.53 -3.87 -11.42
C ASN A 233 -14.12 -4.45 -11.46
N ASN A 234 -13.24 -3.82 -12.24
CA ASN A 234 -11.81 -4.14 -12.27
C ASN A 234 -11.07 -3.29 -11.24
N TYR A 235 -10.76 -3.89 -10.10
CA TYR A 235 -10.08 -3.21 -8.99
C TYR A 235 -8.58 -3.03 -9.27
N ALA A 236 -7.96 -3.99 -9.97
CA ALA A 236 -6.55 -3.92 -10.36
C ALA A 236 -6.30 -2.74 -11.31
N LEU A 237 -7.12 -2.60 -12.36
CA LEU A 237 -7.03 -1.47 -13.28
C LEU A 237 -7.23 -0.13 -12.57
N ARG A 238 -8.23 -0.04 -11.68
CA ARG A 238 -8.51 1.19 -10.93
C ARG A 238 -7.35 1.59 -10.00
N ARG A 239 -6.70 0.62 -9.36
CA ARG A 239 -5.49 0.87 -8.55
C ARG A 239 -4.34 1.40 -9.41
N GLU A 240 -4.14 0.81 -10.59
CA GLU A 240 -3.08 1.25 -11.50
C GLU A 240 -3.35 2.65 -12.06
N GLU A 241 -4.60 2.96 -12.41
CA GLU A 241 -5.00 4.32 -12.81
C GLU A 241 -4.73 5.35 -11.70
N LEU A 242 -5.03 5.03 -10.44
CA LEU A 242 -4.75 5.91 -9.31
C LEU A 242 -3.25 6.13 -9.13
N ARG A 243 -2.45 5.05 -9.17
CA ARG A 243 -0.99 5.12 -9.09
C ARG A 243 -0.41 6.01 -10.18
N LEU A 244 -0.87 5.83 -11.42
CA LEU A 244 -0.44 6.66 -12.56
C LEU A 244 -0.87 8.11 -12.42
N ARG A 245 -2.08 8.39 -11.89
CA ARG A 245 -2.53 9.76 -11.63
C ARG A 245 -1.71 10.45 -10.54
N GLU A 246 -1.41 9.75 -9.45
CA GLU A 246 -0.57 10.29 -8.37
C GLU A 246 0.86 10.56 -8.84
N ALA A 247 1.46 9.63 -9.60
CA ALA A 247 2.77 9.84 -10.20
C ALA A 247 2.80 11.08 -11.11
N ARG A 248 1.76 11.28 -11.92
CA ARG A 248 1.62 12.49 -12.75
C ARG A 248 1.45 13.75 -11.93
N ARG A 249 0.64 13.72 -10.86
CA ARG A 249 0.47 14.88 -9.97
C ARG A 249 1.82 15.30 -9.37
N LEU A 250 2.61 14.34 -8.89
CA LEU A 250 3.94 14.60 -8.35
C LEU A 250 4.89 15.19 -9.41
N GLN A 251 4.87 14.64 -10.64
CA GLN A 251 5.67 15.20 -11.74
C GLN A 251 5.25 16.63 -12.09
N GLN A 252 3.95 16.93 -12.10
CA GLN A 252 3.44 18.27 -12.34
C GLN A 252 3.87 19.24 -11.21
N GLU A 253 3.72 18.86 -9.95
CA GLU A 253 4.13 19.67 -8.79
C GLU A 253 5.65 19.99 -8.82
N LEU A 254 6.46 19.02 -9.22
CA LEU A 254 7.90 19.21 -9.43
C LEU A 254 8.15 20.20 -10.59
N ALA A 255 7.51 20.01 -11.74
CA ALA A 255 7.66 20.91 -12.89
C ALA A 255 7.24 22.36 -12.57
N GLU A 256 6.14 22.57 -11.85
CA GLU A 256 5.71 23.89 -11.40
C GLU A 256 6.72 24.53 -10.44
N THR A 257 7.31 23.73 -9.56
CA THR A 257 8.35 24.20 -8.64
C THR A 257 9.61 24.58 -9.40
N HIS A 258 10.10 23.74 -10.32
CA HIS A 258 11.28 24.05 -11.13
C HIS A 258 11.05 25.21 -12.11
N THR A 259 9.81 25.45 -12.55
CA THR A 259 9.44 26.68 -13.29
C THR A 259 9.62 27.94 -12.44
N ARG A 260 9.20 27.91 -11.18
CA ARG A 260 9.39 29.03 -10.24
C ARG A 260 10.86 29.25 -9.90
N VAL A 261 11.63 28.18 -9.75
CA VAL A 261 13.08 28.21 -9.54
C VAL A 261 13.77 28.92 -10.70
N LEU A 262 13.49 28.52 -11.95
CA LEU A 262 14.09 29.16 -13.13
C LEU A 262 13.72 30.64 -13.25
N ARG A 263 12.45 30.98 -12.99
CA ARG A 263 12.02 32.39 -12.97
C ARG A 263 12.77 33.19 -11.92
N ARG A 264 12.96 32.62 -10.73
CA ARG A 264 13.68 33.26 -9.63
C ARG A 264 15.16 33.40 -9.95
N TYR A 265 15.77 32.38 -10.55
CA TYR A 265 17.14 32.44 -11.05
C TYR A 265 17.34 33.63 -12.01
N GLU A 266 16.48 33.79 -13.01
CA GLU A 266 16.58 34.93 -13.95
C GLU A 266 16.39 36.30 -13.27
N GLN A 267 15.53 36.37 -12.25
CA GLN A 267 15.38 37.59 -11.44
C GLN A 267 16.66 37.93 -10.67
N ILE A 268 17.27 36.94 -9.99
CA ILE A 268 18.52 37.15 -9.25
C ILE A 268 19.61 37.55 -10.23
N LYS A 269 19.78 36.80 -11.33
CA LYS A 269 20.77 37.09 -12.38
C LYS A 269 20.63 38.50 -12.96
N THR A 270 19.41 38.96 -13.19
CA THR A 270 19.17 40.34 -13.66
C THR A 270 19.52 41.38 -12.60
N GLY A 271 19.17 41.13 -11.34
CA GLY A 271 19.49 42.00 -10.21
C GLY A 271 20.98 42.02 -9.84
N MET A 272 21.76 41.02 -10.24
CA MET A 272 23.22 40.99 -10.02
C MET A 272 23.96 42.15 -10.67
N LYS A 273 23.35 42.82 -11.67
CA LYS A 273 23.93 44.02 -12.30
C LYS A 273 24.21 45.15 -11.31
N ASP A 274 23.41 45.26 -10.25
CA ASP A 274 23.60 46.28 -9.20
C ASP A 274 24.80 45.97 -8.28
N TYR A 275 25.38 44.78 -8.42
CA TYR A 275 26.49 44.26 -7.61
C TYR A 275 27.75 44.00 -8.42
N GLU A 276 27.94 44.69 -9.55
CA GLU A 276 29.12 44.53 -10.42
C GLU A 276 30.43 44.65 -9.62
N GLY A 277 31.26 43.61 -9.68
CA GLY A 277 32.51 43.48 -8.93
C GLY A 277 32.38 43.03 -7.47
N ARG A 278 31.17 42.72 -6.99
CA ARG A 278 30.87 42.15 -5.65
C ARG A 278 29.77 41.08 -5.70
N GLU A 279 29.69 40.38 -6.82
CA GLU A 279 28.64 39.41 -7.11
C GLU A 279 28.69 38.24 -6.13
N THR A 280 29.90 37.77 -5.82
CA THR A 280 30.13 36.66 -4.91
C THR A 280 29.68 37.01 -3.49
N GLU A 281 29.96 38.22 -3.00
CA GLU A 281 29.47 38.64 -1.68
C GLU A 281 27.94 38.81 -1.65
N ALA A 282 27.33 39.30 -2.73
CA ALA A 282 25.88 39.45 -2.81
C ALA A 282 25.17 38.09 -2.79
N LEU A 283 25.64 37.12 -3.58
CA LEU A 283 25.12 35.75 -3.57
C LEU A 283 25.33 35.07 -2.22
N ALA A 284 26.49 35.29 -1.58
CA ALA A 284 26.78 34.76 -0.26
C ALA A 284 25.78 35.30 0.78
N GLN A 285 25.53 36.61 0.80
CA GLN A 285 24.53 37.22 1.69
C GLN A 285 23.13 36.67 1.45
N MET A 286 22.71 36.53 0.18
CA MET A 286 21.41 35.98 -0.17
C MET A 286 21.27 34.51 0.29
N ALA A 287 22.33 33.72 0.16
CA ALA A 287 22.42 32.35 0.67
C ALA A 287 22.49 32.27 2.21
N GLY A 288 22.58 33.41 2.91
CA GLY A 288 22.68 33.46 4.37
C GLY A 288 24.10 33.24 4.91
N ILE A 289 25.12 33.30 4.05
CA ILE A 289 26.53 33.29 4.42
C ILE A 289 26.91 34.70 4.87
N LYS A 290 27.49 34.81 6.07
CA LYS A 290 27.99 36.10 6.58
C LYS A 290 29.22 36.54 5.79
N VAL A 291 29.16 37.75 5.22
CA VAL A 291 30.29 38.45 4.58
C VAL A 291 30.53 39.83 5.20
N SER A 292 29.96 40.09 6.38
CA SER A 292 30.17 41.30 7.17
C SER A 292 30.04 40.99 8.65
N PHE A 293 30.74 41.78 9.48
CA PHE A 293 30.55 41.75 10.92
C PHE A 293 29.35 42.60 11.31
N GLY A 294 28.61 42.15 12.34
CA GLY A 294 27.63 43.00 13.00
C GLY A 294 28.30 44.21 13.64
N ALA A 295 27.50 45.23 14.00
CA ALA A 295 28.02 46.36 14.77
C ALA A 295 28.73 45.84 16.06
N PRO A 296 29.82 46.48 16.52
CA PRO A 296 30.57 46.00 17.68
C PRO A 296 29.69 45.69 18.90
N ILE A 297 28.67 46.52 19.16
CA ILE A 297 27.71 46.31 20.26
C ILE A 297 26.90 45.02 20.13
N ALA A 298 26.54 44.61 18.90
CA ALA A 298 25.83 43.37 18.64
C ALA A 298 26.73 42.13 18.85
N MET A 299 28.04 42.29 18.66
CA MET A 299 29.04 41.26 18.93
C MET A 299 29.34 41.09 20.42
N PHE A 300 28.99 42.05 21.28
CA PHE A 300 29.07 41.86 22.74
C PHE A 300 27.89 41.07 23.31
N ASN A 301 26.85 40.78 22.50
CA ASN A 301 25.70 40.02 22.97
C ASN A 301 26.07 38.54 23.15
N PRO A 302 25.94 37.95 24.36
CA PRO A 302 26.20 36.54 24.59
C PRO A 302 25.29 35.59 23.80
N SER A 303 24.18 36.07 23.23
CA SER A 303 23.36 35.26 22.33
C SER A 303 24.04 35.01 20.98
N SER A 304 24.97 35.87 20.55
CA SER A 304 25.66 35.77 19.25
C SER A 304 26.66 34.61 19.17
N SER A 305 27.01 34.00 20.30
CA SER A 305 27.89 32.84 20.41
C SER A 305 27.13 31.49 20.43
N LYS A 306 25.78 31.52 20.53
CA LYS A 306 24.97 30.31 20.72
C LYS A 306 24.79 29.47 19.46
N THR A 307 24.89 30.07 18.28
CA THR A 307 24.65 29.39 17.00
C THR A 307 25.75 29.71 16.00
N ALA A 308 26.40 28.64 15.50
CA ALA A 308 27.31 28.74 14.37
C ALA A 308 26.49 28.91 13.09
N VAL A 309 26.86 29.87 12.25
CA VAL A 309 26.24 30.10 10.95
C VAL A 309 27.32 30.19 9.88
N PRO A 310 27.04 29.79 8.62
CA PRO A 310 28.02 29.90 7.54
C PRO A 310 28.57 31.33 7.43
N MET A 311 29.90 31.45 7.40
CA MET A 311 30.63 32.70 7.25
C MET A 311 31.76 32.51 6.25
N MET A 312 31.92 33.49 5.35
CA MET A 312 33.06 33.57 4.45
C MET A 312 34.21 34.26 5.17
N ILE A 313 35.37 33.63 5.15
CA ILE A 313 36.60 34.14 5.78
C ILE A 313 37.77 34.00 4.82
N HIS A 314 38.70 34.94 4.90
CA HIS A 314 40.01 34.83 4.25
C HIS A 314 41.08 34.82 5.33
N VAL A 315 41.82 33.72 5.40
CA VAL A 315 42.88 33.52 6.39
C VAL A 315 44.18 34.03 5.80
N THR A 316 44.86 34.95 6.49
CA THR A 316 46.12 35.55 6.01
C THR A 316 47.36 34.97 6.69
N GLY A 317 47.20 34.29 7.81
CA GLY A 317 48.31 33.72 8.57
C GLY A 317 47.88 33.18 9.93
N LYS A 318 48.86 32.64 10.68
CA LYS A 318 48.66 32.12 12.04
C LYS A 318 49.52 32.91 13.03
N SER A 319 48.92 33.34 14.13
CA SER A 319 49.56 34.10 15.21
C SER A 319 49.18 33.48 16.55
N GLY A 320 50.12 32.72 17.15
CA GLY A 320 49.88 31.94 18.35
C GLY A 320 48.75 30.92 18.18
N ASP A 321 47.72 31.02 19.03
CA ASP A 321 46.56 30.13 19.05
C ASP A 321 45.44 30.54 18.07
N PHE A 322 45.65 31.62 17.30
CA PHE A 322 44.64 32.18 16.40
C PHE A 322 45.13 32.21 14.95
N TYR A 323 44.18 32.11 14.02
CA TYR A 323 44.39 32.48 12.62
C TYR A 323 43.93 33.91 12.39
N GLU A 324 44.76 34.70 11.73
CA GLU A 324 44.43 36.06 11.33
C GLU A 324 43.55 36.02 10.09
N ILE A 325 42.50 36.84 10.09
CA ILE A 325 41.64 37.04 8.93
C ILE A 325 41.60 38.52 8.56
N ASP A 326 41.50 38.83 7.27
CA ASP A 326 41.31 40.19 6.76
C ASP A 326 39.92 40.41 6.16
N PHE A 327 39.18 39.33 5.86
CA PHE A 327 37.79 39.33 5.41
C PHE A 327 36.90 38.51 6.37
N PRO A 328 35.67 38.95 6.71
CA PRO A 328 34.95 40.16 6.27
C PRO A 328 35.55 41.50 6.66
N ARG A 329 36.33 41.53 7.73
CA ARG A 329 37.24 42.61 8.15
C ARG A 329 38.37 41.96 8.96
N LYS A 330 39.40 42.76 9.27
CA LYS A 330 40.47 42.36 10.19
C LYS A 330 39.92 41.78 11.50
N GLY A 331 40.34 40.56 11.82
CA GLY A 331 39.87 39.80 12.96
C GLY A 331 40.68 38.52 13.15
N ARG A 332 40.14 37.62 13.98
CA ARG A 332 40.76 36.35 14.35
C ARG A 332 39.75 35.23 14.25
N VAL A 333 40.22 34.04 13.88
CA VAL A 333 39.44 32.80 14.01
C VAL A 333 40.21 31.76 14.82
N GLN A 334 39.49 31.05 15.66
CA GLN A 334 39.98 29.91 16.43
C GLN A 334 39.33 28.63 15.88
N THR A 335 40.14 27.60 15.69
CA THR A 335 39.71 26.29 15.22
C THR A 335 40.68 25.22 15.68
N ASP A 336 40.18 24.00 15.81
CA ASP A 336 40.98 22.82 16.12
C ASP A 336 41.58 22.19 14.84
N ALA A 337 41.18 22.67 13.65
CA ALA A 337 41.72 22.26 12.35
C ALA A 337 42.80 23.22 11.84
N GLU A 338 43.78 22.70 11.10
CA GLU A 338 44.76 23.56 10.44
C GLU A 338 44.14 24.27 9.22
N LEU A 339 44.32 25.59 9.17
CA LEU A 339 43.92 26.44 8.04
C LEU A 339 45.16 26.94 7.32
N GLU A 340 45.11 26.96 6.00
CA GLU A 340 46.11 27.57 5.13
C GLU A 340 45.75 29.03 4.83
N ASN A 341 46.67 29.77 4.21
CA ASN A 341 46.43 31.15 3.76
C ASN A 341 45.55 31.13 2.49
N GLN A 342 44.24 30.97 2.68
CA GLN A 342 43.23 30.78 1.64
C GLN A 342 41.85 31.28 2.07
N TRP A 343 40.91 31.27 1.12
CA TRP A 343 39.49 31.55 1.33
C TRP A 343 38.72 30.32 1.83
N TYR A 344 37.76 30.54 2.73
CA TYR A 344 36.91 29.48 3.28
C TYR A 344 35.46 29.95 3.50
N VAL A 345 34.50 29.03 3.37
CA VAL A 345 33.13 29.17 3.91
C VAL A 345 32.94 28.13 5.00
N MET A 346 32.79 28.56 6.25
CA MET A 346 32.68 27.67 7.39
C MET A 346 31.62 28.14 8.39
N PRO A 347 30.97 27.21 9.13
CA PRO A 347 30.14 27.57 10.28
C PRO A 347 30.99 28.32 11.33
N ALA A 348 30.64 29.57 11.60
CA ALA A 348 31.34 30.43 12.55
C ALA A 348 30.37 30.93 13.64
N ALA A 349 30.81 30.88 14.89
CA ALA A 349 30.15 31.49 16.04
C ALA A 349 31.05 32.57 16.64
N ASN A 350 30.45 33.67 17.11
CA ASN A 350 31.21 34.73 17.76
C ASN A 350 31.76 34.25 19.10
N MET A 351 32.99 34.59 19.45
CA MET A 351 33.54 34.32 20.78
C MET A 351 33.31 35.50 21.70
N THR A 352 32.50 35.30 22.74
CA THR A 352 32.22 36.30 23.78
C THR A 352 32.56 35.74 25.16
N PRO A 353 33.24 36.52 26.04
CA PRO A 353 33.83 37.83 25.79
C PRO A 353 35.08 37.76 24.89
N TYR A 354 35.45 38.90 24.28
CA TYR A 354 36.66 39.04 23.46
C TYR A 354 37.92 38.65 24.25
N LEU A 355 38.79 37.80 23.70
CA LEU A 355 40.02 37.32 24.35
C LEU A 355 41.22 37.31 23.38
N PRO A 356 42.38 37.89 23.73
CA PRO A 356 42.62 39.09 24.56
C PRO A 356 42.56 40.39 23.72
N LEU A 357 42.39 41.53 24.41
CA LEU A 357 42.51 42.87 23.83
C LEU A 357 43.92 43.07 23.27
N GLU A 358 44.02 43.45 22.00
CA GLU A 358 45.30 43.83 21.37
C GLU A 358 45.39 45.36 21.43
N ASP A 359 46.43 45.88 22.07
CA ASP A 359 46.64 47.32 22.28
C ASP A 359 45.41 48.06 22.86
N GLY A 360 44.66 47.40 23.75
CA GLY A 360 43.45 47.95 24.38
C GLY A 360 42.21 47.99 23.47
N ARG A 361 42.25 47.38 22.29
CA ARG A 361 41.11 47.28 21.36
C ARG A 361 40.56 45.87 21.28
N ALA A 362 39.23 45.75 21.20
CA ALA A 362 38.55 44.48 20.99
C ALA A 362 38.70 44.05 19.51
N VAL A 363 39.38 42.92 19.29
CA VAL A 363 39.55 42.32 17.96
C VAL A 363 38.48 41.25 17.74
N PRO A 364 37.58 41.39 16.74
CA PRO A 364 36.61 40.35 16.32
C PRO A 364 37.23 38.97 16.33
N THR A 365 36.76 38.08 17.20
CA THR A 365 37.27 36.71 17.31
C THR A 365 36.10 35.73 17.17
N PHE A 366 36.23 34.77 16.25
CA PHE A 366 35.21 33.77 15.97
C PHE A 366 35.76 32.37 16.19
N ARG A 367 34.92 31.46 16.65
CA ARG A 367 35.20 30.03 16.62
C ARG A 367 34.57 29.43 15.38
N VAL A 368 35.36 28.75 14.56
CA VAL A 368 34.87 28.08 13.34
C VAL A 368 34.85 26.56 13.53
N TYR A 369 33.87 25.92 12.88
CA TYR A 369 33.59 24.48 13.02
C TYR A 369 33.58 23.82 11.64
N PRO A 370 34.74 23.42 11.09
CA PRO A 370 34.81 22.78 9.79
C PRO A 370 34.08 21.43 9.79
N VAL A 371 33.28 21.18 8.74
CA VAL A 371 32.57 19.91 8.54
C VAL A 371 33.37 19.09 7.53
N ALA A 372 33.84 17.90 7.92
CA ALA A 372 34.70 17.03 7.10
C ALA A 372 36.11 17.57 6.75
N GLY A 373 36.70 18.37 7.64
CA GLY A 373 37.98 19.05 7.41
C GLY A 373 37.81 20.44 6.80
N ALA A 374 38.82 21.31 6.97
CA ALA A 374 38.75 22.66 6.43
C ALA A 374 39.18 22.67 4.95
N GLU A 375 38.21 22.50 4.05
CA GLU A 375 38.48 22.58 2.62
C GLU A 375 38.48 24.04 2.14
N ALA A 376 39.63 24.49 1.66
CA ALA A 376 39.78 25.80 1.05
C ALA A 376 38.94 25.92 -0.22
N CYS A 377 38.44 27.13 -0.47
CA CYS A 377 37.78 27.47 -1.72
C CYS A 377 38.79 27.49 -2.86
N LYS A 378 38.35 27.12 -4.07
CA LYS A 378 39.22 27.08 -5.25
C LYS A 378 39.40 28.45 -5.90
N GLN A 379 38.47 29.37 -5.63
CA GLN A 379 38.48 30.72 -6.18
C GLN A 379 38.41 31.76 -5.07
N ASP A 380 38.92 32.96 -5.37
CA ASP A 380 38.84 34.10 -4.48
C ASP A 380 37.38 34.38 -4.09
N HIS A 381 37.19 34.85 -2.86
CA HIS A 381 35.88 35.06 -2.25
C HIS A 381 34.98 33.82 -2.24
N CYS A 382 35.54 32.62 -2.38
CA CYS A 382 34.77 31.38 -2.48
C CYS A 382 33.73 31.36 -3.60
N ALA A 383 34.03 32.01 -4.73
CA ALA A 383 33.15 32.06 -5.89
C ALA A 383 32.76 30.67 -6.43
N ASP A 384 33.58 29.64 -6.18
CA ASP A 384 33.30 28.25 -6.53
C ASP A 384 32.26 27.56 -5.62
N ARG A 385 31.97 28.12 -4.44
CA ARG A 385 31.02 27.57 -3.46
C ARG A 385 29.78 28.43 -3.25
N VAL A 386 29.89 29.71 -3.59
CA VAL A 386 28.78 30.65 -3.50
C VAL A 386 28.06 30.69 -4.83
N SER A 387 26.88 30.07 -4.90
CA SER A 387 26.14 29.90 -6.15
C SER A 387 24.70 30.35 -6.05
N PHE A 388 24.09 30.59 -7.21
CA PHE A 388 22.64 30.76 -7.33
C PHE A 388 21.88 29.56 -6.72
N GLY A 389 22.43 28.35 -6.85
CA GLY A 389 21.85 27.14 -6.25
C GLY A 389 21.72 27.24 -4.73
N ALA A 390 22.73 27.76 -4.03
CA ALA A 390 22.67 27.96 -2.58
C ALA A 390 21.57 28.96 -2.16
N VAL A 391 21.37 30.01 -2.94
CA VAL A 391 20.28 30.99 -2.73
C VAL A 391 18.91 30.34 -2.96
N LEU A 392 18.77 29.62 -4.08
CA LEU A 392 17.52 28.98 -4.47
C LEU A 392 17.13 27.83 -3.54
N ALA A 393 18.10 27.06 -3.03
CA ALA A 393 17.85 25.99 -2.05
C ALA A 393 17.16 26.51 -0.78
N LYS A 394 17.49 27.73 -0.35
CA LYS A 394 16.87 28.37 0.81
C LYS A 394 15.42 28.82 0.53
N GLU A 395 15.16 29.33 -0.66
CA GLU A 395 13.82 29.77 -1.07
C GLU A 395 12.91 28.58 -1.46
N PHE A 396 13.49 27.47 -1.90
CA PHE A 396 12.81 26.27 -2.38
C PHE A 396 13.37 24.99 -1.70
N PRO A 397 13.18 24.82 -0.37
CA PRO A 397 13.83 23.74 0.40
C PRO A 397 13.43 22.32 -0.02
N ASN A 398 12.27 22.16 -0.67
CA ASN A 398 11.74 20.86 -1.11
C ASN A 398 12.01 20.57 -2.59
N ALA A 399 12.75 21.44 -3.29
CA ALA A 399 13.01 21.29 -4.72
C ALA A 399 14.24 20.43 -5.07
N GLY A 400 14.92 19.86 -4.06
CA GLY A 400 16.14 19.08 -4.26
C GLY A 400 17.30 19.90 -4.85
N ILE A 401 17.34 21.20 -4.53
CA ILE A 401 18.35 22.15 -5.01
C ILE A 401 19.43 22.30 -3.93
N ASP A 402 20.69 22.38 -4.36
CA ASP A 402 21.83 22.68 -3.51
C ASP A 402 22.81 23.64 -4.22
N PHE A 403 24.01 23.81 -3.67
CA PHE A 403 25.04 24.69 -4.24
C PHE A 403 25.55 24.23 -5.61
N SER A 404 25.37 22.97 -5.99
CA SER A 404 25.79 22.40 -7.28
C SER A 404 24.73 22.54 -8.39
N TRP A 405 23.54 23.04 -8.04
CA TRP A 405 22.45 23.21 -8.99
C TRP A 405 22.81 24.15 -10.14
N THR A 406 22.35 23.79 -11.35
CA THR A 406 22.40 24.62 -12.55
C THR A 406 21.02 24.73 -13.21
N PRO A 407 20.76 25.74 -14.06
CA PRO A 407 19.48 25.89 -14.77
C PRO A 407 19.07 24.64 -15.56
N GLU A 408 20.04 23.92 -16.13
CA GLU A 408 19.83 22.70 -16.90
C GLU A 408 19.18 21.60 -16.05
N VAL A 409 19.53 21.51 -14.77
CA VAL A 409 18.89 20.55 -13.84
C VAL A 409 17.40 20.82 -13.74
N SER A 410 17.00 22.08 -13.56
CA SER A 410 15.58 22.44 -13.53
C SER A 410 14.89 22.27 -14.88
N GLN A 411 15.59 22.50 -15.99
CA GLN A 411 15.06 22.30 -17.33
C GLN A 411 14.74 20.82 -17.60
N GLN A 412 15.56 19.88 -17.12
CA GLN A 412 15.31 18.45 -17.26
C GLN A 412 13.95 18.02 -16.66
N TYR A 413 13.55 18.58 -15.51
CA TYR A 413 12.24 18.30 -14.92
C TYR A 413 11.08 18.82 -15.77
N LEU A 414 11.26 19.97 -16.43
CA LEU A 414 10.27 20.52 -17.35
C LEU A 414 10.15 19.68 -18.63
N ASP A 415 11.29 19.30 -19.20
CA ASP A 415 11.34 18.49 -20.41
C ASP A 415 10.74 17.09 -20.16
N ALA A 416 11.05 16.47 -19.01
CA ALA A 416 10.47 15.19 -18.60
C ALA A 416 8.93 15.28 -18.46
N TRP A 417 8.43 16.36 -17.86
CA TRP A 417 6.98 16.61 -17.77
C TRP A 417 6.35 16.82 -19.15
N GLN A 418 6.97 17.63 -20.02
CA GLN A 418 6.48 17.87 -21.38
C GLN A 418 6.41 16.57 -22.18
N GLN A 419 7.46 15.75 -22.16
CA GLN A 419 7.49 14.44 -22.83
C GLN A 419 6.41 13.50 -22.28
N ALA A 420 6.25 13.42 -20.96
CA ALA A 420 5.21 12.59 -20.33
C ALA A 420 3.79 13.06 -20.68
N SER A 421 3.59 14.38 -20.81
CA SER A 421 2.32 14.99 -21.21
C SER A 421 2.01 14.80 -22.71
N ALA A 422 3.03 14.77 -23.57
CA ALA A 422 2.90 14.64 -25.02
C ALA A 422 2.56 13.22 -25.48
N GLN A 423 3.00 12.18 -24.75
CA GLN A 423 2.65 10.77 -25.04
C GLN A 423 1.16 10.43 -24.83
N ILE A 424 0.35 11.41 -24.44
CA ILE A 424 -1.08 11.27 -24.10
C ILE A 424 -1.98 11.90 -25.18
N GLN A 425 -1.43 12.73 -26.08
CA GLN A 425 -2.14 13.22 -27.27
C GLN A 425 -1.99 12.23 -28.42
#